data_AF-X1LG35-F1
#
_entry.id   AF-X1LG35-F1
#
_cell.length_a   1.000
_cell.length_b   1.000
_cell.length_c   1.000
_cell.angle_alpha   90.00
_cell.angle_beta   90.00
_cell.angle_gamma   90.00
#
_symmetry.space_group_name_H-M   'P 1'
#
loop_
_entity.id
_entity.type
_entity.pdbx_description
1 polymer ?
#
loop_
_entity_poly.entity_id
_entity_poly.type
_entity_poly.pdbx_seq_one_letter_code
_entity_poly.pdbx_strand_id
1 'polypeptide(L)' 'MPQVGQEVSTRSGKAKVVSVNPLKETVTVERDNSTKELPVDQLSENPG' A
#
# COMPACT_ATOMS: atom_id res chain seq x y z
N MET A 1 -1.84 -9.18 5.04
CA MET A 1 -2.06 -8.21 3.96
C MET A 1 -2.74 -6.97 4.52
N PRO A 2 -2.35 -5.76 4.09
CA PRO A 2 -3.05 -4.53 4.42
C PRO A 2 -4.50 -4.58 3.95
N GLN A 3 -5.38 -3.82 4.60
CA GLN A 3 -6.78 -3.73 4.19
C GLN A 3 -7.04 -2.52 3.29
N VAL A 4 -8.03 -2.62 2.41
CA VAL A 4 -8.50 -1.46 1.64
C VAL A 4 -8.98 -0.38 2.62
N GLY A 5 -8.55 0.85 2.41
CA GLY A 5 -8.79 1.99 3.29
C GLY A 5 -7.71 2.21 4.35
N GLN A 6 -6.82 1.25 4.57
CA GLN A 6 -5.71 1.37 5.53
C GLN A 6 -4.64 2.34 5.02
N GLU A 7 -4.13 3.19 5.89
CA GLU A 7 -2.92 3.98 5.63
C GLU A 7 -1.68 3.10 5.89
N VAL A 8 -0.77 3.07 4.92
CA VAL A 8 0.47 2.29 4.97
C VAL A 8 1.67 3.20 4.71
N SER A 9 2.79 2.88 5.35
CA SER A 9 4.07 3.51 5.05
C SER A 9 4.74 2.77 3.90
N THR A 10 5.21 3.51 2.91
CA THR A 10 6.03 2.99 1.80
C THR A 10 7.37 3.69 1.83
N ARG A 11 8.37 3.16 1.12
CA ARG A 11 9.67 3.84 0.95
C ARG A 11 9.54 5.27 0.41
N SER A 12 8.48 5.55 -0.34
CA SER A 12 8.23 6.88 -0.89
C SER A 12 7.55 7.80 0.12
N GLY A 13 6.88 7.28 1.14
CA GLY A 13 6.06 8.03 2.09
C GLY A 13 4.76 7.30 2.43
N LYS A 14 3.85 7.98 3.14
CA LYS A 14 2.53 7.45 3.48
C LYS A 14 1.62 7.36 2.25
N ALA A 15 0.82 6.31 2.17
CA ALA A 15 -0.14 6.09 1.09
C ALA A 15 -1.36 5.32 1.61
N LYS A 16 -2.50 5.44 0.93
CA LYS A 16 -3.74 4.74 1.31
C LYS A 16 -3.96 3.54 0.41
N VAL A 17 -4.23 2.37 0.98
CA VAL A 17 -4.54 1.17 0.19
C VAL A 17 -5.92 1.33 -0.44
N VAL A 18 -6.01 1.24 -1.76
CA VAL A 18 -7.26 1.34 -2.52
C VAL A 18 -7.67 0.01 -3.14
N SER A 19 -6.73 -0.93 -3.29
CA SER A 19 -7.01 -2.29 -3.75
C SER A 19 -5.94 -3.25 -3.22
N VAL A 20 -6.29 -4.54 -3.17
CA VAL A 20 -5.39 -5.62 -2.74
C VAL A 20 -5.50 -6.79 -3.72
N ASN A 21 -4.37 -7.39 -4.07
CA ASN A 21 -4.32 -8.55 -4.94
C ASN A 21 -3.59 -9.71 -4.23
N PRO A 22 -4.33 -10.63 -3.61
CA PRO A 22 -3.75 -11.74 -2.86
C PRO A 22 -3.06 -12.78 -3.75
N LEU A 23 -3.44 -12.89 -5.03
CA LEU A 23 -2.84 -13.85 -5.95
C LEU A 23 -1.41 -13.45 -6.35
N LYS A 24 -1.12 -12.14 -6.38
CA LYS A 24 0.19 -11.59 -6.74
C LYS A 24 0.97 -11.06 -5.54
N GLU A 25 0.38 -11.10 -4.35
CA GLU A 25 0.93 -10.48 -3.14
C GLU A 25 1.27 -8.99 -3.34
N THR A 26 0.40 -8.27 -4.07
CA THR A 26 0.51 -6.82 -4.31
C THR A 26 -0.66 -6.07 -3.70
N VAL A 27 -0.46 -4.77 -3.46
CA VAL A 27 -1.50 -3.81 -3.13
C VAL A 27 -1.43 -2.62 -4.08
N THR A 28 -2.57 -2.02 -4.37
CA THR A 28 -2.62 -0.71 -5.01
C THR A 28 -2.79 0.33 -3.94
N VAL A 29 -1.86 1.28 -3.88
CA VAL A 29 -1.94 2.43 -2.97
C VAL A 29 -2.19 3.72 -3.74
N GLU A 30 -2.90 4.64 -3.13
CA GLU A 30 -3.13 6.00 -3.60
C GLU A 30 -2.27 6.97 -2.78
N ARG A 31 -1.58 7.87 -3.49
CA ARG A 31 -0.81 8.96 -2.91
C ARG A 31 -0.75 10.12 -3.90
N ASP A 32 -0.94 11.35 -3.41
CA ASP A 32 -0.83 12.57 -4.22
C ASP A 32 -1.70 12.52 -5.50
N ASN A 33 -2.93 11.96 -5.41
CA ASN A 33 -3.86 11.69 -6.52
C ASN A 33 -3.34 10.73 -7.60
N SER A 34 -2.28 9.98 -7.31
CA SER A 34 -1.74 8.92 -8.16
C SER A 34 -1.92 7.55 -7.51
N THR A 35 -2.22 6.54 -8.31
CA THR A 35 -2.28 5.15 -7.83
C THR A 35 -1.07 4.36 -8.32
N LYS A 36 -0.55 3.50 -7.45
CA LYS A 36 0.59 2.65 -7.77
C LYS A 36 0.42 1.26 -7.16
N GLU A 37 0.65 0.23 -7.96
CA GLU A 37 0.76 -1.14 -7.47
C GLU A 37 2.15 -1.36 -6.86
N LEU A 38 2.17 -1.89 -5.63
CA LEU A 38 3.38 -2.19 -4.88
C LEU A 38 3.29 -3.62 -4.32
N PRO A 39 4.39 -4.37 -4.29
CA PRO A 39 4.47 -5.61 -3.53
C PRO A 39 4.20 -5.35 -2.05
N VAL A 40 3.56 -6.31 -1.37
CA VAL A 40 3.29 -6.23 0.07
C VAL A 40 4.60 -6.10 0.87
N ASP A 41 5.71 -6.66 0.39
CA ASP A 41 7.04 -6.55 1.05
C ASP A 41 7.61 -5.12 1.03
N GLN A 42 7.20 -4.28 0.08
CA GLN A 42 7.65 -2.89 0.00
C GLN A 42 6.87 -1.95 0.93
N LEU A 43 5.88 -2.49 1.63
CA LEU A 43 5.15 -1.78 2.66
C LEU A 43 5.92 -1.92 3.96
N SER A 44 6.26 -0.80 4.57
CA SER A 44 6.84 -0.81 5.90
C SER A 44 5.70 -1.04 6.89
N GLU A 45 5.79 -2.14 7.65
CA GLU A 45 4.94 -2.34 8.82
C GLU A 45 5.21 -1.20 9.80
N ASN A 46 4.19 -0.37 10.04
CA ASN A 46 4.10 0.59 11.15
C ASN A 46 4.84 1.95 10.96
N PRO A 47 4.14 3.06 10.68
CA PRO A 47 4.43 4.29 11.41
C PRO A 47 3.80 4.13 12.80
N GLY A 48 4.63 3.93 13.82
CA GLY A 48 4.17 4.01 15.22
C GLY A 48 3.47 5.32 15.54
#